data_AF-A0A803QU25-F1
#
_entry.id   AF-A0A803QU25-F1
#
_cell.length_a   1.000
_cell.length_b   1.000
_cell.length_c   1.000
_cell.angle_alpha   90.00
_cell.angle_beta   90.00
_cell.angle_gamma   90.00
#
_symmetry.space_group_name_H-M   'P 1'
#
loop_
_entity.id
_entity.type
_entity.pdbx_description
1 polymer ?
#
loop_
_entity_poly.entity_id
_entity_poly.type
_entity_poly.pdbx_seq_one_letter_code
_entity_poly.pdbx_strand_id
1 'polypeptide(L)'
;MDQTFAKNLKSICPTKDFDAFTFQDLRTPNTFDNKYYVDLMNRQGLFTSDQDLYTYSKTKEIVKSFAVNQTLFFEKFVIAMTKMGQLNVLTGKEGEIRGNCSVRNSQKKAFLASVVENGEIMTDF
;
A
#
# COMPACT_ATOMS: atom_id res chain seq x y z
N MET A 1 -3.45 20.04 -15.54
CA MET A 1 -2.02 19.67 -15.46
C MET A 1 -1.19 20.87 -15.88
N ASP A 2 -0.03 21.08 -15.27
CA ASP A 2 0.97 22.03 -15.72
C ASP A 2 1.41 21.73 -17.16
N GLN A 3 1.60 22.78 -17.99
CA GLN A 3 1.84 22.59 -19.43
C GLN A 3 3.26 22.09 -19.72
N THR A 4 4.24 22.52 -18.92
CA THR A 4 5.62 22.03 -19.06
C THR A 4 5.68 20.56 -18.70
N PHE A 5 5.03 20.18 -17.60
CA PHE A 5 4.92 18.79 -17.18
C PHE A 5 4.19 17.92 -18.22
N ALA A 6 3.05 18.39 -18.75
CA ALA A 6 2.31 17.69 -19.80
C ALA A 6 3.17 17.46 -21.07
N LYS A 7 3.99 18.45 -21.46
CA LYS A 7 4.92 18.31 -22.59
C LYS A 7 6.00 17.26 -22.31
N ASN A 8 6.57 17.24 -21.11
CA ASN A 8 7.55 16.23 -20.70
C ASN A 8 6.94 14.83 -20.73
N LEU A 9 5.72 14.65 -20.19
CA LEU A 9 5.01 13.37 -20.23
C LEU A 9 4.72 12.92 -21.67
N LYS A 10 4.36 13.83 -22.59
CA LYS A 10 4.19 13.49 -24.02
C LYS A 10 5.49 13.03 -24.69
N SER A 11 6.65 13.44 -24.19
CA SER A 11 7.93 12.93 -24.69
C SER A 11 8.25 11.53 -24.17
N ILE A 12 7.75 11.18 -22.98
CA ILE A 12 7.91 9.85 -22.36
C ILE A 12 6.90 8.87 -22.96
N CYS A 13 5.66 9.31 -23.14
CA CYS A 13 4.55 8.56 -23.71
C CYS A 13 4.12 9.21 -25.04
N PRO A 14 4.88 9.02 -26.13
CA PRO A 14 4.59 9.66 -27.43
C PRO A 14 3.30 9.16 -28.08
N THR A 15 2.89 7.93 -27.77
CA THR A 15 1.65 7.32 -28.24
C THR A 15 0.90 6.68 -27.07
N LYS A 16 -0.39 6.37 -27.28
CA LYS A 16 -1.29 5.86 -26.24
C LYS A 16 -0.82 4.52 -25.66
N ASP A 17 -0.33 3.63 -26.52
CA ASP A 17 0.02 2.25 -26.15
C ASP A 17 1.55 2.07 -26.05
N PHE A 18 2.26 3.14 -25.68
CA PHE A 18 3.70 3.11 -25.48
C PHE A 18 4.04 2.57 -24.09
N ASP A 19 4.86 1.51 -24.03
CA ASP A 19 5.32 0.94 -22.78
C ASP A 19 6.47 1.78 -22.21
N ALA A 20 6.16 2.59 -21.21
CA ALA A 20 7.11 3.44 -20.51
C ALA A 20 6.71 3.60 -19.04
N PHE A 21 7.68 3.98 -18.23
CA PHE A 21 7.46 4.36 -16.83
C PHE A 21 8.05 5.75 -16.58
N THR A 22 7.54 6.40 -15.55
CA THR A 22 8.07 7.66 -15.02
C THR A 22 7.84 7.70 -13.52
N PHE A 23 8.46 8.67 -12.85
CA PHE A 23 8.33 8.84 -11.41
C PHE A 23 7.01 9.52 -11.04
N GLN A 24 6.42 9.09 -9.93
CA GLN A 24 5.21 9.72 -9.38
C GLN A 24 5.50 11.05 -8.67
N ASP A 25 6.71 11.19 -8.11
CA ASP A 25 7.26 12.43 -7.54
C ASP A 25 8.37 12.92 -8.47
N LEU A 26 8.25 14.15 -8.95
CA LEU A 26 9.18 14.73 -9.93
C LEU A 26 10.36 15.43 -9.28
N ARG A 27 10.23 15.82 -8.01
CA ARG A 27 11.26 16.57 -7.27
C ARG A 27 12.23 15.64 -6.58
N THR A 28 11.73 14.56 -5.99
CA THR A 28 12.50 13.63 -5.16
C THR A 28 12.06 12.18 -5.41
N PRO A 29 12.31 11.62 -6.61
CA PRO A 29 11.77 10.32 -7.03
C PRO A 29 11.98 9.14 -6.08
N ASN A 30 13.07 9.16 -5.32
CA ASN A 30 13.49 8.04 -4.47
C ASN A 30 13.50 8.41 -2.97
N THR A 31 12.96 9.57 -2.59
CA THR A 31 12.91 10.00 -1.19
C THR A 31 11.46 10.05 -0.72
N PHE A 32 11.20 9.46 0.43
CA PHE A 32 9.89 9.59 1.06
C PHE A 32 9.82 10.91 1.83
N ASP A 33 9.20 11.93 1.23
CA ASP A 33 9.04 13.25 1.81
C ASP A 33 7.72 13.90 1.36
N ASN A 34 7.53 15.20 1.65
CA ASN A 34 6.28 15.89 1.31
C ASN A 34 6.23 16.45 -0.11
N LYS A 35 7.25 16.22 -0.96
CA LYS A 35 7.35 16.85 -2.28
C LYS A 35 6.29 16.36 -3.26
N TYR A 36 5.78 15.15 -3.06
CA TYR A 36 4.52 14.68 -3.65
C TYR A 36 3.38 15.71 -3.50
N TYR A 37 3.15 16.27 -2.31
CA TYR A 37 2.09 17.27 -2.12
C TYR A 37 2.45 18.63 -2.73
N VAL A 38 3.74 18.96 -2.78
CA VAL A 38 4.24 20.13 -3.52
C VAL A 38 3.98 19.98 -5.02
N ASP A 39 4.07 18.77 -5.60
CA ASP A 39 3.75 18.49 -7.00
C ASP A 39 2.28 18.80 -7.28
N LEU A 40 1.38 18.34 -6.40
CA LEU A 40 -0.06 18.57 -6.57
C LEU A 40 -0.41 20.06 -6.57
N MET A 41 0.22 20.86 -5.70
CA MET A 41 0.03 22.31 -5.65
C MET A 41 0.50 23.01 -6.92
N ASN A 42 1.54 22.48 -7.57
CA ASN A 42 2.07 22.96 -8.84
C ASN A 42 1.33 22.38 -10.07
N ARG A 43 0.23 21.66 -9.86
CA ARG A 43 -0.54 20.96 -10.92
C ARG A 43 0.27 19.88 -11.65
N GLN A 44 1.20 19.26 -10.94
CA GLN A 44 2.15 18.27 -11.42
C GLN A 44 1.88 16.85 -10.90
N GLY A 45 0.65 16.56 -10.44
CA GLY A 45 0.25 15.18 -10.11
C GLY A 45 0.17 14.31 -11.37
N LEU A 46 0.73 13.09 -11.30
CA LEU A 46 0.82 12.18 -12.44
C LEU A 46 -0.54 11.58 -12.80
N PHE A 47 -1.26 11.03 -11.81
CA PHE A 47 -2.57 10.45 -12.03
C PHE A 47 -3.69 11.45 -11.73
N THR A 48 -4.85 11.23 -12.35
CA THR A 48 -6.08 11.97 -12.02
C THR A 48 -6.41 11.85 -10.54
N SER A 49 -6.25 10.65 -9.95
CA SER A 49 -6.45 10.42 -8.51
C SER A 49 -5.57 11.31 -7.63
N ASP A 50 -4.35 11.57 -8.05
CA ASP A 50 -3.39 12.38 -7.30
C ASP A 50 -3.77 13.85 -7.41
N GLN A 51 -3.97 14.32 -8.64
CA GLN A 51 -4.26 15.71 -8.90
C GLN A 51 -5.62 16.13 -8.33
N ASP A 52 -6.58 15.22 -8.27
CA ASP A 52 -7.91 15.47 -7.71
C ASP A 52 -7.90 15.69 -6.21
N LEU A 53 -6.89 15.22 -5.48
CA LEU A 53 -6.72 15.57 -4.07
C LEU A 53 -6.58 17.09 -3.88
N TYR A 54 -5.97 17.80 -4.85
CA TYR A 54 -5.80 19.25 -4.79
C TYR A 54 -6.94 20.03 -5.47
N THR A 55 -7.61 19.47 -6.48
CA THR A 55 -8.74 20.14 -7.14
C THR A 55 -10.02 20.02 -6.32
N TYR A 56 -10.22 18.91 -5.61
CA TYR A 56 -11.41 18.65 -4.82
C TYR A 56 -11.39 19.44 -3.50
N SER A 57 -12.49 20.15 -3.22
CA SER A 57 -12.57 21.12 -2.12
C SER A 57 -12.34 20.49 -0.73
N LYS A 58 -12.77 19.25 -0.51
CA LYS A 58 -12.66 18.59 0.81
C LYS A 58 -11.23 18.14 1.15
N THR A 59 -10.40 17.88 0.14
CA THR A 59 -9.03 17.35 0.32
C THR A 59 -7.97 18.42 0.10
N LYS A 60 -8.31 19.51 -0.59
CA LYS A 60 -7.39 20.58 -0.98
C LYS A 60 -6.59 21.18 0.18
N GLU A 61 -7.23 21.47 1.30
CA GLU A 61 -6.56 22.08 2.45
C GLU A 61 -5.62 21.09 3.16
N ILE A 62 -5.95 19.80 3.16
CA ILE A 62 -5.05 18.74 3.65
C ILE A 62 -3.78 18.70 2.79
N VAL A 63 -3.92 18.69 1.46
CA VAL A 63 -2.78 18.74 0.53
C VAL A 63 -1.87 19.94 0.81
N LYS A 64 -2.46 21.14 0.94
CA LYS A 64 -1.67 22.35 1.25
C LYS A 64 -0.94 22.23 2.58
N SER A 65 -1.61 21.74 3.61
CA SER A 65 -0.99 21.59 4.94
C SER A 65 0.23 20.66 4.91
N PHE A 66 0.14 19.54 4.17
CA PHE A 66 1.23 18.59 4.03
C PHE A 66 2.37 19.14 3.17
N ALA A 67 2.05 19.87 2.10
CA ALA A 67 3.06 20.51 1.25
C ALA A 67 3.88 21.58 1.99
N VAL A 68 3.28 22.30 2.95
CA VAL A 68 3.96 23.34 3.76
C VAL A 68 4.66 22.74 4.99
N ASN A 69 4.14 21.65 5.56
CA ASN A 69 4.67 21.05 6.78
C ASN A 69 4.88 19.53 6.63
N GLN A 70 6.12 19.13 6.41
CA GLN A 70 6.52 17.73 6.28
C GLN A 70 6.35 16.93 7.58
N THR A 71 6.60 17.54 8.73
CA THR A 71 6.39 16.89 10.03
C THR A 71 4.94 16.48 10.21
N LEU A 72 4.00 17.38 9.89
CA LEU A 72 2.57 17.09 9.92
C LEU A 72 2.19 15.96 8.95
N PHE A 73 2.76 15.94 7.74
CA PHE A 73 2.57 14.84 6.80
C PHE A 73 2.98 13.50 7.43
N PHE A 74 4.21 13.41 7.95
CA PHE A 74 4.71 12.16 8.54
C PHE A 74 3.89 11.70 9.75
N GLU A 75 3.50 12.62 10.65
CA GLU A 75 2.63 12.31 11.78
C GLU A 75 1.30 11.69 11.32
N LYS A 76 0.65 12.28 10.30
CA LYS A 76 -0.60 11.75 9.76
C LYS A 76 -0.41 10.48 8.96
N PHE A 77 0.72 10.33 8.26
CA PHE A 77 1.04 9.13 7.50
C PHE A 77 1.14 7.91 8.41
N VAL A 78 1.84 8.02 9.54
CA VAL A 78 1.95 6.92 10.53
C VAL A 78 0.56 6.49 11.01
N ILE A 79 -0.27 7.44 11.42
CA ILE A 79 -1.63 7.16 11.90
C ILE A 79 -2.47 6.46 10.81
N ALA A 80 -2.41 6.96 9.57
CA ALA A 80 -3.17 6.40 8.45
C ALA A 80 -2.71 4.97 8.11
N MET A 81 -1.41 4.72 8.06
CA MET A 81 -0.85 3.41 7.75
C MET A 81 -1.10 2.39 8.85
N THR A 82 -1.05 2.78 10.13
CA THR A 82 -1.45 1.90 11.24
C THR A 82 -2.91 1.52 11.14
N LYS A 83 -3.80 2.48 10.85
CA LYS A 83 -5.23 2.20 10.67
C LYS A 83 -5.50 1.29 9.46
N MET A 84 -4.81 1.53 8.34
CA MET A 84 -4.94 0.71 7.14
C MET A 84 -4.47 -0.74 7.39
N GLY A 85 -3.38 -0.94 8.13
CA GLY A 85 -2.84 -2.25 8.46
C GLY A 85 -3.72 -3.11 9.36
N GLN A 86 -4.80 -2.56 9.91
CA GLN A 86 -5.74 -3.25 10.80
C GLN A 86 -7.05 -3.65 10.09
N LEU A 87 -7.20 -3.35 8.80
CA LEU A 87 -8.41 -3.69 8.05
C LEU A 87 -8.50 -5.21 7.84
N ASN A 88 -9.60 -5.82 8.30
CA ASN A 88 -9.95 -7.24 8.06
C ASN A 88 -8.83 -8.24 8.40
N VAL A 89 -8.06 -7.97 9.45
CA VAL A 89 -6.99 -8.86 9.90
C VAL A 89 -7.58 -10.15 10.49
N LEU A 90 -6.90 -11.27 10.26
CA LEU A 90 -7.21 -12.55 10.89
C LEU A 90 -6.51 -12.62 12.25
N THR A 91 -7.24 -12.95 13.32
CA THR A 91 -6.70 -12.94 14.69
C THR A 91 -6.94 -14.24 15.44
N GLY A 92 -6.17 -14.49 16.49
CA GLY A 92 -6.35 -15.68 17.34
C GLY A 92 -6.15 -16.99 16.56
N LYS A 93 -7.24 -17.73 16.35
CA LYS A 93 -7.26 -19.00 15.60
C LYS A 93 -7.68 -18.84 14.14
N GLU A 94 -7.95 -17.62 13.69
CA GLU A 94 -8.30 -17.33 12.31
C GLU A 94 -7.01 -17.27 11.47
N GLY A 95 -6.94 -18.09 10.42
CA GLY A 95 -5.76 -18.17 9.55
C GLY A 95 -4.65 -19.08 10.06
N GLU A 96 -3.41 -18.82 9.62
CA GLU A 96 -2.22 -19.59 9.97
C GLU A 96 -0.96 -18.73 9.85
N ILE A 97 0.11 -19.10 10.56
CA ILE A 97 1.46 -18.58 10.31
C ILE A 97 2.08 -19.45 9.21
N ARG A 98 2.30 -18.87 8.02
CA ARG A 98 2.82 -19.61 6.87
C ARG A 98 4.32 -19.85 6.99
N GLY A 99 4.75 -21.08 6.73
CA GLY A 99 6.18 -21.39 6.56
C GLY A 99 6.75 -20.92 5.21
N ASN A 100 5.88 -20.69 4.23
CA ASN A 100 6.20 -20.09 2.94
C ASN A 100 5.07 -19.14 2.54
N CYS A 101 5.37 -17.85 2.34
CA CYS A 101 4.34 -16.84 2.06
C CYS A 101 3.53 -17.13 0.78
N SER A 102 4.13 -17.81 -0.20
CA SER A 102 3.57 -18.08 -1.52
C SER A 102 2.59 -19.26 -1.55
N VAL A 103 2.54 -20.09 -0.51
CA VAL A 103 1.65 -21.26 -0.45
C VAL A 103 0.99 -21.40 0.92
N ARG A 104 -0.24 -21.93 0.96
CA ARG A 104 -0.87 -22.32 2.23
C ARG A 104 -0.11 -23.50 2.82
N ASN A 105 -0.01 -23.58 4.14
CA ASN A 105 0.53 -24.75 4.80
C ASN A 105 -0.30 -25.99 4.37
N SER A 106 0.40 -27.08 4.06
CA SER A 106 -0.27 -28.31 3.67
C SER A 106 -1.05 -28.87 4.87
N GLN A 107 -2.34 -29.16 4.68
CA GLN A 107 -3.09 -29.94 5.66
C GLN A 107 -2.58 -31.38 5.60
N LYS A 108 -1.55 -31.71 6.39
CA LYS A 108 -1.18 -33.11 6.61
C LYS A 108 -2.27 -33.77 7.46
N LYS A 109 -3.38 -34.15 6.82
CA LYS A 109 -4.39 -35.07 7.39
C LYS A 109 -3.73 -36.38 7.86
N ALA A 110 -2.54 -36.69 7.33
CA ALA A 110 -1.76 -37.88 7.63
C ALA A 110 -0.80 -37.79 8.84
N PHE A 111 -0.49 -36.61 9.42
CA PHE A 111 0.44 -36.56 10.56
C PHE A 111 -0.26 -36.80 11.92
N LEU A 112 -1.57 -36.54 12.01
CA LEU A 112 -2.35 -36.83 13.23
C LEU A 112 -2.89 -38.27 13.25
N ALA A 113 -3.07 -38.91 12.09
CA ALA A 113 -3.52 -40.29 12.02
C ALA A 113 -2.43 -41.31 12.44
N SER A 114 -1.15 -40.94 12.38
CA SER A 114 -0.04 -41.83 12.75
C SER A 114 0.42 -41.73 14.21
N VAL A 115 -0.17 -40.82 15.02
CA VAL A 115 0.14 -40.71 16.46
C VAL A 115 -0.89 -41.45 17.31
N VAL A 116 -1.97 -41.95 16.68
CA VAL A 116 -2.98 -42.77 17.34
C VAL A 116 -2.97 -44.16 16.71
N GLU A 117 -1.93 -44.94 16.99
CA GLU A 117 -2.02 -46.39 16.90
C GLU A 117 -1.33 -47.00 18.11
N ASN A 118 -2.14 -47.74 18.87
CA ASN A 118 -1.82 -48.68 19.95
C ASN A 118 -1.59 -48.11 21.36
N GLY A 119 -2.71 -47.99 22.07
CA GLY A 119 -2.79 -48.03 23.53
C GLY A 119 -4.17 -48.53 23.96
N GLU A 120 -4.50 -49.79 23.65
CA GLU A 120 -5.53 -50.51 24.42
C GLU A 120 -5.00 -50.84 25.83
N ILE A 121 -5.93 -51.21 26.74
CA ILE A 121 -5.84 -51.55 28.19
C ILE A 121 -6.45 -50.40 29.04
N MET A 122 -7.54 -50.54 29.82
CA MET A 122 -8.29 -51.68 30.34
C MET A 122 -9.67 -51.24 30.83
N THR A 123 -10.57 -52.21 30.94
CA THR A 123 -11.89 -52.23 31.58
C THR A 123 -11.90 -51.89 33.09
N ASP A 124 -13.10 -51.58 33.58
CA ASP A 124 -13.59 -51.50 34.98
C ASP A 124 -13.15 -50.30 35.84
N PHE A 125 -14.01 -49.27 35.90
CA PHE A 125 -14.93 -48.92 37.01
C PHE A 125 -15.82 -47.72 36.61
#